data_AF-A0A2I0VDA2-F1
#
_entry.id   AF-A0A2I0VDA2-F1
#
_cell.length_a   1.000
_cell.length_b   1.000
_cell.length_c   1.000
_cell.angle_alpha   90.00
_cell.angle_beta   90.00
_cell.angle_gamma   90.00
#
_symmetry.space_group_name_H-M   'P 1'
#
loop_
_entity.id
_entity.type
_entity.pdbx_description
1 polymer ?
#
loop_
_entity_poly.entity_id
_entity_poly.type
_entity_poly.pdbx_seq_one_letter_code
_entity_poly.pdbx_strand_id
1 'polypeptide(L)'
;MIQSLSSAPANQTHLSNLERLLRPHPESQPPQPAPRIRLLPTTLRIPPLHISQSNTEENVSPRSLSHLSQLLSDTSRHSSPRTNIAPRWRDLHGCSDWSGLVDPLDRDLRRELLRYGDFIHSAYHAFFHSTAPQLPDRSYRLTRHLFATSSIRIPSWTSPSSLSSSWIGFVAVCNNEREIRRMGRRDIVIVLRGTATALEWAENLRVNLVPHLNASQAKVECGFHSLYTTPGASKPSLSSAVTEEIRRLVEIYKNEELSITVTGHSLGAALAILIADELNGSAMEASMPPIAVYSFGGPMVGNRAFSERVDERGAKVLRVVNAHDLVTRVPTWFCGGYEHVGTELKVDSKVSPFLKPDANPACCHDLEAYLHLVDGLGGGDGCQFRPNAKRSLVRLISQQRGNVKKLYVNKARALGLELVDEVGLPEAAMLR
;
A
#
# COMPACT_ATOMS: atom_id res chain seq x y z
N MET A 1 -14.00 26.12 61.12
CA MET A 1 -13.24 24.86 61.04
C MET A 1 -12.25 24.97 59.89
N ILE A 2 -10.99 24.53 60.09
CA ILE A 2 -10.17 23.71 59.16
C ILE A 2 -10.01 24.22 57.70
N GLN A 3 -8.81 24.40 57.11
CA GLN A 3 -7.41 24.30 57.53
C GLN A 3 -6.53 25.03 56.49
N SER A 4 -5.29 25.38 56.84
CA SER A 4 -4.22 25.76 55.91
C SER A 4 -3.68 24.55 55.13
N LEU A 5 -3.14 24.74 53.91
CA LEU A 5 -2.08 23.85 53.38
C LEU A 5 -1.18 24.59 52.37
N SER A 6 0.06 24.11 52.25
CA SER A 6 1.20 24.83 51.66
C SER A 6 1.61 24.29 50.28
N SER A 7 2.13 25.19 49.43
CA SER A 7 3.18 25.02 48.40
C SER A 7 3.31 23.71 47.59
N ALA A 8 3.46 23.83 46.27
CA ALA A 8 4.15 22.82 45.46
C ALA A 8 5.24 23.46 44.54
N PRO A 9 6.47 22.89 44.42
CA PRO A 9 7.60 23.57 43.79
C PRO A 9 7.76 23.29 42.28
N ALA A 10 6.87 22.50 41.70
CA ALA A 10 7.06 21.86 40.39
C ALA A 10 7.13 22.82 39.20
N ASN A 11 6.41 23.95 39.24
CA ASN A 11 6.34 24.88 38.11
C ASN A 11 7.66 25.65 37.90
N GLN A 12 8.43 25.87 38.97
CA GLN A 12 9.76 26.50 38.85
C GLN A 12 10.81 25.52 38.31
N THR A 13 10.80 24.25 38.75
CA THR A 13 11.69 23.23 38.19
C THR A 13 11.40 22.90 36.73
N HIS A 14 10.13 22.92 36.32
CA HIS A 14 9.74 22.72 34.92
C HIS A 14 10.30 23.81 33.99
N LEU A 15 10.13 25.09 34.37
CA LEU A 15 10.68 26.21 33.61
C LEU A 15 12.22 26.26 33.67
N SER A 16 12.84 25.98 34.82
CA SER A 16 14.30 25.99 34.93
C SER A 16 14.97 24.90 34.09
N ASN A 17 14.34 23.74 33.94
CA ASN A 17 14.88 22.67 33.10
C ASN A 17 14.74 22.99 31.60
N LEU A 18 13.63 23.62 31.20
CA LEU A 18 13.41 24.05 29.82
C LEU A 18 14.40 25.17 29.41
N GLU A 19 14.62 26.16 30.29
CA GLU A 19 15.62 27.21 30.04
C GLU A 19 17.06 26.69 30.05
N ARG A 20 17.38 25.66 30.83
CA ARG A 20 18.75 25.11 30.93
C ARG A 20 19.15 24.26 29.71
N LEU A 21 18.18 23.73 28.98
CA LEU A 21 18.39 22.99 27.72
C LEU A 21 18.47 23.91 26.47
N LEU A 22 18.01 25.16 26.58
CA LEU A 22 17.86 26.07 25.43
C LEU A 22 18.84 27.26 25.42
N ARG A 23 19.81 27.31 26.34
CA ARG A 23 20.84 28.38 26.38
C ARG A 23 22.13 27.97 25.67
N PRO A 24 22.59 28.74 24.66
CA PRO A 24 24.01 28.84 24.34
C PRO A 24 24.74 29.56 25.48
N HIS A 25 26.03 29.24 25.69
CA HIS A 25 26.89 29.89 26.69
C HIS A 25 27.89 30.87 26.02
N PRO A 26 28.46 31.85 26.75
CA PRO A 26 28.08 33.25 26.49
C PRO A 26 29.24 34.21 26.16
N GLU A 27 28.87 35.41 25.69
CA GLU A 27 29.63 36.65 25.96
C GLU A 27 28.70 37.76 26.53
N SER A 28 29.27 38.92 26.83
CA SER A 28 28.96 39.79 27.99
C SER A 28 27.80 40.83 27.87
N GLN A 29 27.40 41.32 29.06
CA GLN A 29 26.44 42.40 29.38
C GLN A 29 27.10 43.81 29.49
N PRO A 30 26.39 44.94 29.77
CA PRO A 30 24.94 45.26 29.81
C PRO A 30 24.63 46.50 28.88
N PRO A 31 24.02 47.68 29.24
CA PRO A 31 22.98 48.10 30.21
C PRO A 31 21.88 49.13 29.74
N GLN A 32 20.60 48.87 30.10
CA GLN A 32 19.59 49.85 30.66
C GLN A 32 19.01 50.99 29.74
N PRO A 33 17.88 51.70 30.09
CA PRO A 33 16.55 51.18 30.53
C PRO A 33 15.26 51.98 30.12
N ALA A 34 14.07 51.41 30.47
CA ALA A 34 12.81 52.09 30.92
C ALA A 34 11.79 52.71 29.87
N PRO A 35 10.56 53.17 30.26
CA PRO A 35 9.43 52.34 30.76
C PRO A 35 7.94 52.76 30.39
N ARG A 36 6.95 51.84 30.58
CA ARG A 36 5.45 52.04 30.80
C ARG A 36 4.63 52.65 29.62
N ILE A 37 3.29 52.59 29.47
CA ILE A 37 2.05 52.74 30.31
C ILE A 37 0.87 51.97 29.58
N ARG A 38 0.03 51.11 30.21
CA ARG A 38 -1.42 51.28 30.66
C ARG A 38 -2.39 51.93 29.63
N LEU A 39 -3.69 51.61 29.43
CA LEU A 39 -4.76 50.91 30.20
C LEU A 39 -5.97 50.42 29.32
N LEU A 40 -6.89 49.67 29.94
CA LEU A 40 -8.24 49.11 29.57
C LEU A 40 -9.33 50.14 29.13
N PRO A 41 -10.64 49.80 28.94
CA PRO A 41 -11.33 48.66 28.26
C PRO A 41 -12.55 49.09 27.38
N THR A 42 -13.25 48.16 26.69
CA THR A 42 -14.71 48.28 26.42
C THR A 42 -15.38 46.92 26.14
N THR A 43 -16.69 46.83 26.36
CA THR A 43 -17.48 45.58 26.47
C THR A 43 -18.65 45.53 25.47
N LEU A 44 -18.96 44.34 24.89
CA LEU A 44 -20.28 43.66 24.95
C LEU A 44 -20.51 42.55 23.88
N ARG A 45 -20.72 41.33 24.40
CA ARG A 45 -21.55 40.16 23.95
C ARG A 45 -22.05 40.02 22.50
N ILE A 46 -21.96 38.77 21.98
CA ILE A 46 -23.06 37.81 21.73
C ILE A 46 -22.44 36.39 21.53
N PRO A 47 -23.06 35.27 22.00
CA PRO A 47 -22.44 33.93 21.97
C PRO A 47 -22.75 33.12 20.69
N PRO A 48 -21.95 32.07 20.39
CA PRO A 48 -22.60 30.74 20.34
C PRO A 48 -21.75 29.56 20.87
N LEU A 49 -22.48 28.57 21.40
CA LEU A 49 -22.22 27.11 21.41
C LEU A 49 -20.86 26.58 21.92
N HIS A 50 -20.92 26.02 23.13
CA HIS A 50 -19.89 25.22 23.76
C HIS A 50 -19.75 23.85 23.05
N ILE A 51 -18.66 23.63 22.31
CA ILE A 51 -18.21 22.29 21.92
C ILE A 51 -17.03 21.93 22.84
N SER A 52 -17.21 20.92 23.70
CA SER A 52 -16.15 20.47 24.61
C SER A 52 -15.05 19.76 23.82
N GLN A 53 -13.94 20.45 23.58
CA GLN A 53 -12.69 19.78 23.21
C GLN A 53 -12.12 19.09 24.44
N SER A 54 -12.23 17.76 24.49
CA SER A 54 -11.55 16.93 25.47
C SER A 54 -10.06 16.88 25.14
N ASN A 55 -9.27 17.79 25.72
CA ASN A 55 -7.81 17.71 25.72
C ASN A 55 -7.38 16.50 26.56
N THR A 56 -7.22 15.35 25.92
CA THR A 56 -6.45 14.22 26.47
C THR A 56 -4.99 14.40 26.05
N GLU A 57 -4.20 15.03 26.91
CA GLU A 57 -2.74 15.07 26.79
C GLU A 57 -2.18 13.66 27.08
N GLU A 58 -1.99 12.87 26.02
CA GLU A 58 -1.28 11.58 26.14
C GLU A 58 0.18 11.83 26.54
N ASN A 59 0.51 11.46 27.78
CA ASN A 59 1.86 11.53 28.34
C ASN A 59 2.77 10.51 27.63
N VAL A 60 3.47 10.95 26.57
CA VAL A 60 4.27 10.05 25.71
C VAL A 60 5.59 9.69 26.40
N SER A 61 5.75 8.42 26.78
CA SER A 61 6.98 7.91 27.40
C SER A 61 8.24 8.11 26.54
N PRO A 62 9.45 8.16 27.13
CA PRO A 62 10.70 8.24 26.38
C PRO A 62 10.90 7.10 25.37
N ARG A 63 10.42 5.88 25.69
CA ARG A 63 10.49 4.72 24.79
C ARG A 63 9.59 4.86 23.56
N SER A 64 8.40 5.44 23.72
CA SER A 64 7.52 5.76 22.58
C SER A 64 8.06 6.94 21.76
N LEU A 65 8.80 7.88 22.35
CA LEU A 65 9.53 8.91 21.59
C LEU A 65 10.70 8.34 20.77
N SER A 66 11.53 7.45 21.33
CA SER A 66 12.61 6.79 20.57
C SER A 66 12.08 5.91 19.45
N HIS A 67 10.97 5.20 19.69
CA HIS A 67 10.31 4.40 18.65
C HIS A 67 9.70 5.26 17.55
N LEU A 68 9.01 6.35 17.91
CA LEU A 68 8.46 7.32 16.97
C LEU A 68 9.57 8.02 16.15
N SER A 69 10.72 8.34 16.77
CA SER A 69 11.90 8.84 16.06
C SER A 69 12.46 7.83 15.05
N GLN A 70 12.47 6.53 15.39
CA GLN A 70 12.85 5.47 14.45
C GLN A 70 11.88 5.37 13.27
N LEU A 71 10.56 5.38 13.53
CA LEU A 71 9.52 5.35 12.50
C LEU A 71 9.52 6.62 11.62
N LEU A 72 9.99 7.74 12.15
CA LEU A 72 10.15 9.01 11.45
C LEU A 72 11.56 9.18 10.83
N SER A 73 12.38 8.13 10.78
CA SER A 73 13.66 8.14 10.06
C SER A 73 13.50 7.43 8.71
N ASP A 74 14.06 7.99 7.62
CA ASP A 74 14.10 7.37 6.27
C ASP A 74 15.07 6.15 6.17
N THR A 75 15.34 5.50 7.31
CA THR A 75 16.17 4.28 7.36
C THR A 75 15.41 3.04 6.86
N SER A 76 14.13 3.18 6.49
CA SER A 76 13.25 2.10 6.04
C SER A 76 13.48 1.64 4.60
N ARG A 77 14.70 1.75 4.07
CA ARG A 77 15.08 1.02 2.85
C ARG A 77 15.21 -0.45 3.23
N HIS A 78 14.06 -1.14 3.22
CA HIS A 78 13.89 -2.46 3.81
C HIS A 78 14.79 -3.47 3.10
N SER A 79 15.85 -3.89 3.80
CA SER A 79 16.64 -5.05 3.41
C SER A 79 15.74 -6.28 3.36
N SER A 80 15.87 -7.12 2.32
CA SER A 80 15.10 -8.35 2.12
C SER A 80 14.93 -9.14 3.42
N PRO A 81 13.75 -9.75 3.66
CA PRO A 81 13.40 -10.38 4.93
C PRO A 81 14.49 -11.34 5.42
N ARG A 82 15.29 -10.96 6.44
CA ARG A 82 16.55 -11.65 6.78
C ARG A 82 16.41 -13.12 7.23
N THR A 83 15.17 -13.59 7.39
CA THR A 83 14.82 -14.97 7.73
C THR A 83 14.95 -15.88 6.51
N ASN A 84 15.58 -17.03 6.69
CA ASN A 84 15.60 -18.10 5.68
C ASN A 84 14.20 -18.74 5.63
N ILE A 85 13.52 -18.62 4.50
CA ILE A 85 12.18 -19.14 4.29
C ILE A 85 12.16 -20.41 3.41
N ALA A 86 13.31 -20.84 2.89
CA ALA A 86 13.44 -22.00 2.02
C ALA A 86 12.74 -23.28 2.53
N PRO A 87 12.74 -23.63 3.84
CA PRO A 87 12.07 -24.85 4.30
C PRO A 87 10.53 -24.79 4.26
N ARG A 88 9.94 -23.60 4.20
CA ARG A 88 8.49 -23.34 4.30
C ARG A 88 7.97 -22.50 3.11
N TRP A 89 8.73 -22.43 2.03
CA TRP A 89 8.43 -21.46 0.98
C TRP A 89 7.12 -21.77 0.28
N ARG A 90 6.76 -23.05 0.12
CA ARG A 90 5.49 -23.48 -0.48
C ARG A 90 4.29 -23.08 0.39
N ASP A 91 4.40 -23.19 1.71
CA ASP A 91 3.38 -22.74 2.66
C ASP A 91 3.12 -21.23 2.51
N LEU A 92 4.22 -20.45 2.50
CA LEU A 92 4.17 -19.00 2.30
C LEU A 92 3.65 -18.63 0.92
N HIS A 93 3.86 -19.49 -0.09
CA HIS A 93 3.37 -19.39 -1.47
C HIS A 93 1.99 -20.03 -1.67
N GLY A 94 1.24 -20.27 -0.58
CA GLY A 94 -0.18 -20.60 -0.62
C GLY A 94 -0.52 -22.06 -0.91
N CYS A 95 0.42 -23.01 -0.85
CA CYS A 95 0.12 -24.42 -1.17
C CYS A 95 -0.98 -25.05 -0.30
N SER A 96 -1.24 -24.49 0.87
CA SER A 96 -2.33 -24.84 1.79
C SER A 96 -3.23 -23.65 2.11
N ASP A 97 -3.42 -22.77 1.12
CA ASP A 97 -4.34 -21.61 1.15
C ASP A 97 -4.12 -20.66 2.33
N TRP A 98 -2.86 -20.57 2.78
CA TRP A 98 -2.39 -19.82 3.94
C TRP A 98 -3.11 -20.17 5.26
N SER A 99 -3.65 -21.38 5.36
CA SER A 99 -4.28 -21.90 6.58
C SER A 99 -3.32 -21.83 7.77
N GLY A 100 -3.78 -21.20 8.86
CA GLY A 100 -2.96 -20.93 10.05
C GLY A 100 -1.85 -19.88 9.88
N LEU A 101 -1.77 -19.19 8.73
CA LEU A 101 -0.78 -18.13 8.46
C LEU A 101 -1.37 -16.72 8.36
N VAL A 102 -2.69 -16.58 8.19
CA VAL A 102 -3.37 -15.27 8.06
C VAL A 102 -3.88 -14.70 9.38
N ASP A 103 -4.33 -15.56 10.30
CA ASP A 103 -4.79 -15.17 11.63
C ASP A 103 -4.28 -16.17 12.70
N PRO A 104 -3.33 -15.77 13.57
CA PRO A 104 -2.57 -14.52 13.53
C PRO A 104 -1.61 -14.49 12.33
N LEU A 105 -1.40 -13.30 11.73
CA LEU A 105 -0.56 -13.17 10.54
C LEU A 105 0.92 -13.55 10.79
N ASP A 106 1.37 -14.63 10.16
CA ASP A 106 2.74 -15.18 10.24
C ASP A 106 3.80 -14.12 9.94
N ARG A 107 4.86 -14.12 10.75
CA ARG A 107 5.92 -13.11 10.72
C ARG A 107 6.62 -13.02 9.36
N ASP A 108 6.87 -14.15 8.72
CA ASP A 108 7.61 -14.23 7.47
C ASP A 108 6.67 -14.01 6.28
N LEU A 109 5.42 -14.51 6.32
CA LEU A 109 4.38 -14.15 5.34
C LEU A 109 4.17 -12.62 5.28
N ARG A 110 4.03 -11.98 6.43
CA ARG A 110 3.91 -10.52 6.55
C ARG A 110 5.07 -9.78 5.88
N ARG A 111 6.30 -10.28 6.04
CA ARG A 111 7.49 -9.64 5.47
C ARG A 111 7.56 -9.79 3.95
N GLU A 112 7.14 -10.92 3.41
CA GLU A 112 7.01 -11.10 1.97
C GLU A 112 5.86 -10.24 1.41
N LEU A 113 4.70 -10.12 2.09
CA LEU A 113 3.63 -9.17 1.73
C LEU A 113 4.13 -7.73 1.64
N LEU A 114 4.87 -7.25 2.64
CA LEU A 114 5.44 -5.90 2.62
C LEU A 114 6.39 -5.67 1.42
N ARG A 115 7.23 -6.67 1.14
CA ARG A 115 8.16 -6.68 0.00
C ARG A 115 7.42 -6.69 -1.35
N TYR A 116 6.36 -7.47 -1.48
CA TYR A 116 5.49 -7.50 -2.67
C TYR A 116 4.74 -6.17 -2.86
N GLY A 117 4.39 -5.49 -1.77
CA GLY A 117 3.90 -4.12 -1.79
C GLY A 117 4.95 -3.10 -2.25
N ASP A 118 6.18 -3.21 -1.75
CA ASP A 118 7.28 -2.31 -2.14
C ASP A 118 7.67 -2.48 -3.62
N PHE A 119 7.53 -3.69 -4.21
CA PHE A 119 7.60 -3.86 -5.67
C PHE A 119 6.53 -3.03 -6.42
N ILE A 120 5.28 -3.02 -5.95
CA ILE A 120 4.20 -2.24 -6.57
C ILE A 120 4.49 -0.73 -6.42
N HIS A 121 5.02 -0.27 -5.29
CA HIS A 121 5.49 1.11 -5.15
C HIS A 121 6.58 1.46 -6.17
N SER A 122 7.55 0.57 -6.41
CA SER A 122 8.56 0.77 -7.44
C SER A 122 7.95 0.90 -8.84
N ALA A 123 6.81 0.24 -9.10
CA ALA A 123 6.04 0.44 -10.33
C ALA A 123 5.34 1.81 -10.37
N TYR A 124 4.66 2.22 -9.31
CA TYR A 124 4.06 3.56 -9.24
C TYR A 124 5.11 4.68 -9.41
N HIS A 125 6.23 4.60 -8.71
CA HIS A 125 7.32 5.58 -8.84
C HIS A 125 7.88 5.64 -10.26
N ALA A 126 8.12 4.49 -10.90
CA ALA A 126 8.57 4.41 -12.28
C ALA A 126 7.60 5.10 -13.25
N PHE A 127 6.29 4.87 -13.06
CA PHE A 127 5.24 5.48 -13.87
C PHE A 127 5.19 7.00 -13.71
N PHE A 128 5.08 7.52 -12.48
CA PHE A 128 4.94 8.95 -12.24
C PHE A 128 6.18 9.76 -12.64
N HIS A 129 7.37 9.23 -12.41
CA HIS A 129 8.63 9.91 -12.75
C HIS A 129 9.15 9.59 -14.16
N SER A 130 8.47 8.74 -14.93
CA SER A 130 8.96 8.22 -16.22
C SER A 130 10.38 7.62 -16.15
N THR A 131 10.67 6.90 -15.07
CA THR A 131 12.00 6.30 -14.78
C THR A 131 11.95 4.77 -14.80
N ALA A 132 13.12 4.12 -14.78
CA ALA A 132 13.20 2.68 -14.58
C ALA A 132 12.78 2.29 -13.14
N PRO A 133 12.05 1.18 -12.92
CA PRO A 133 11.64 0.75 -11.59
C PRO A 133 12.85 0.38 -10.72
N GLN A 134 12.94 1.01 -9.55
CA GLN A 134 13.96 0.72 -8.56
C GLN A 134 13.55 -0.52 -7.75
N LEU A 135 14.00 -1.70 -8.18
CA LEU A 135 13.61 -2.97 -7.57
C LEU A 135 14.18 -3.09 -6.13
N PRO A 136 13.37 -3.50 -5.14
CA PRO A 136 13.83 -3.78 -3.78
C PRO A 136 15.10 -4.64 -3.75
N ASP A 137 16.04 -4.25 -2.90
CA ASP A 137 17.30 -4.95 -2.62
C ASP A 137 18.27 -5.19 -3.80
N ARG A 138 17.95 -4.72 -5.00
CA ARG A 138 18.71 -5.03 -6.24
C ARG A 138 18.88 -6.54 -6.50
N SER A 139 18.04 -7.37 -5.88
CA SER A 139 18.12 -8.84 -5.96
C SER A 139 17.37 -9.43 -7.15
N TYR A 140 16.66 -8.59 -7.89
CA TYR A 140 15.92 -8.93 -9.10
C TYR A 140 16.46 -8.13 -10.27
N ARG A 141 16.41 -8.76 -11.44
CA ARG A 141 16.71 -8.14 -12.73
C ARG A 141 15.40 -7.94 -13.49
N LEU A 142 15.10 -6.70 -13.84
CA LEU A 142 14.02 -6.34 -14.77
C LEU A 142 14.24 -7.07 -16.11
N THR A 143 13.20 -7.70 -16.64
CA THR A 143 13.29 -8.47 -17.89
C THR A 143 12.29 -8.01 -18.96
N ARG A 144 11.11 -7.51 -18.58
CA ARG A 144 10.09 -7.01 -19.52
C ARG A 144 9.30 -5.85 -18.93
N HIS A 145 9.09 -4.78 -19.70
CA HIS A 145 8.10 -3.75 -19.40
C HIS A 145 6.73 -4.19 -19.92
N LEU A 146 5.69 -4.02 -19.11
CA LEU A 146 4.32 -4.38 -19.44
C LEU A 146 3.50 -3.13 -19.76
N PHE A 147 2.64 -3.24 -20.77
CA PHE A 147 1.74 -2.19 -21.22
C PHE A 147 0.32 -2.77 -21.32
N ALA A 148 -0.68 -1.96 -20.99
CA ALA A 148 -2.09 -2.27 -21.20
C ALA A 148 -2.70 -1.23 -22.14
N THR A 149 -3.58 -1.66 -23.04
CA THR A 149 -4.29 -0.77 -23.97
C THR A 149 -5.78 -0.86 -23.69
N SER A 150 -6.44 0.27 -23.51
CA SER A 150 -7.90 0.31 -23.37
C SER A 150 -8.55 0.57 -24.72
N SER A 151 -9.49 -0.29 -25.15
CA SER A 151 -10.40 0.05 -26.26
C SER A 151 -11.50 1.03 -25.85
N ILE A 152 -11.63 1.32 -24.55
CA ILE A 152 -12.61 2.23 -23.96
C ILE A 152 -11.99 3.61 -23.80
N ARG A 153 -12.72 4.65 -24.24
CA ARG A 153 -12.31 6.06 -24.08
C ARG A 153 -12.14 6.41 -22.60
N ILE A 154 -10.91 6.70 -22.20
CA ILE A 154 -10.60 7.42 -20.95
C ILE A 154 -11.07 8.89 -21.12
N PRO A 155 -11.52 9.61 -20.08
CA PRO A 155 -12.04 10.97 -20.20
C PRO A 155 -11.14 11.95 -20.95
N SER A 156 -11.76 12.90 -21.64
CA SER A 156 -11.20 13.59 -22.83
C SER A 156 -10.10 14.63 -22.60
N TRP A 157 -9.46 14.67 -21.42
CA TRP A 157 -8.46 15.71 -21.07
C TRP A 157 -7.00 15.29 -21.27
N THR A 158 -6.70 14.03 -21.61
CA THR A 158 -5.32 13.50 -21.60
C THR A 158 -4.70 13.15 -22.96
N SER A 159 -5.44 13.07 -24.07
CA SER A 159 -4.91 13.06 -25.46
C SER A 159 -6.00 13.04 -26.53
N PRO A 160 -5.76 13.62 -27.73
CA PRO A 160 -6.63 13.44 -28.89
C PRO A 160 -6.40 12.08 -29.57
N SER A 161 -7.50 11.34 -29.76
CA SER A 161 -7.69 10.32 -30.82
C SER A 161 -6.55 9.31 -31.10
N SER A 162 -6.40 8.28 -30.26
CA SER A 162 -5.96 6.91 -30.67
C SER A 162 -5.98 5.93 -29.49
N LEU A 163 -5.86 4.63 -29.75
CA LEU A 163 -5.64 3.57 -28.75
C LEU A 163 -4.26 3.74 -28.09
N SER A 164 -4.19 4.51 -27.00
CA SER A 164 -2.93 4.72 -26.28
C SER A 164 -2.63 3.56 -25.31
N SER A 165 -1.47 2.93 -25.49
CA SER A 165 -0.95 1.92 -24.57
C SER A 165 -0.29 2.61 -23.38
N SER A 166 -0.79 2.36 -22.17
CA SER A 166 -0.22 2.87 -20.93
C SER A 166 0.72 1.83 -20.31
N TRP A 167 1.86 2.28 -19.75
CA TRP A 167 2.72 1.40 -18.98
C TRP A 167 2.01 1.00 -17.67
N ILE A 168 1.89 -0.31 -17.42
CA ILE A 168 1.08 -0.88 -16.33
C ILE A 168 1.94 -1.63 -15.29
N GLY A 169 3.18 -1.95 -15.61
CA GLY A 169 4.03 -2.75 -14.73
C GLY A 169 5.21 -3.41 -15.42
N PHE A 170 5.72 -4.49 -14.83
CA PHE A 170 6.89 -5.19 -15.33
C PHE A 170 6.95 -6.67 -14.89
N VAL A 171 7.81 -7.43 -15.60
CA VAL A 171 8.31 -8.74 -15.15
C VAL A 171 9.77 -8.58 -14.74
N ALA A 172 10.15 -9.20 -13.63
CA ALA A 172 11.53 -9.29 -13.16
C ALA A 172 11.80 -10.69 -12.60
N VAL A 173 13.07 -11.12 -12.62
CA VAL A 173 13.48 -12.43 -12.08
C VAL A 173 14.57 -12.26 -11.02
N CYS A 174 14.47 -13.03 -9.93
CA CYS A 174 15.51 -13.05 -8.91
C CYS A 174 16.82 -13.58 -9.51
N ASN A 175 17.89 -12.80 -9.39
CA ASN A 175 19.22 -13.13 -9.92
C ASN A 175 20.33 -13.06 -8.86
N ASN A 176 19.97 -12.91 -7.58
CA ASN A 176 20.90 -12.87 -6.47
C ASN A 176 20.96 -14.22 -5.75
N GLU A 177 22.09 -14.91 -5.86
CA GLU A 177 22.34 -16.24 -5.27
C GLU A 177 22.22 -16.29 -3.74
N ARG A 178 22.28 -15.17 -3.02
CA ARG A 178 21.98 -15.14 -1.58
C ARG A 178 20.48 -15.16 -1.34
N GLU A 179 19.72 -14.47 -2.17
CA GLU A 179 18.27 -14.34 -2.05
C GLU A 179 17.55 -15.60 -2.53
N ILE A 180 18.02 -16.21 -3.62
CA ILE A 180 17.54 -17.52 -4.12
C ILE A 180 17.68 -18.59 -3.03
N ARG A 181 18.85 -18.69 -2.39
CA ARG A 181 19.08 -19.62 -1.26
C ARG A 181 18.24 -19.31 -0.03
N ARG A 182 17.92 -18.03 0.23
CA ARG A 182 17.02 -17.62 1.32
C ARG A 182 15.57 -17.99 1.02
N MET A 183 15.15 -17.87 -0.24
CA MET A 183 13.79 -18.14 -0.70
C MET A 183 13.54 -19.62 -1.01
N GLY A 184 14.60 -20.42 -1.17
CA GLY A 184 14.53 -21.84 -1.55
C GLY A 184 14.19 -22.10 -3.01
N ARG A 185 14.19 -21.05 -3.84
CA ARG A 185 13.69 -21.04 -5.22
C ARG A 185 14.17 -19.80 -5.96
N ARG A 186 14.18 -19.82 -7.29
CA ARG A 186 14.28 -18.63 -8.13
C ARG A 186 12.87 -18.10 -8.41
N ASP A 187 12.57 -16.96 -7.81
CA ASP A 187 11.28 -16.29 -7.94
C ASP A 187 11.23 -15.39 -9.18
N ILE A 188 10.20 -15.55 -9.99
CA ILE A 188 9.82 -14.65 -11.10
C ILE A 188 8.66 -13.80 -10.59
N VAL A 189 8.85 -12.48 -10.53
CA VAL A 189 7.82 -11.54 -10.08
C VAL A 189 7.21 -10.76 -11.25
N ILE A 190 5.88 -10.78 -11.32
CA ILE A 190 5.07 -9.95 -12.22
C ILE A 190 4.43 -8.87 -11.34
N VAL A 191 4.69 -7.60 -11.65
CA VAL A 191 4.30 -6.46 -10.81
C VAL A 191 3.39 -5.53 -11.60
N LEU A 192 2.23 -5.20 -11.05
CA LEU A 192 1.20 -4.38 -11.71
C LEU A 192 0.72 -3.22 -10.83
N ARG A 193 0.77 -1.98 -11.36
CA ARG A 193 0.20 -0.79 -10.70
C ARG A 193 -1.32 -0.70 -10.93
N GLY A 194 -2.03 -0.07 -10.00
CA GLY A 194 -3.39 0.42 -10.22
C GLY A 194 -3.41 1.71 -11.05
N THR A 195 -4.58 2.29 -11.30
CA THR A 195 -4.69 3.67 -11.83
C THR A 195 -4.33 4.70 -10.77
N ALA A 196 -3.98 5.92 -11.19
CA ALA A 196 -3.77 7.05 -10.29
C ALA A 196 -5.11 7.55 -9.68
N THR A 197 -6.20 7.44 -10.44
CA THR A 197 -7.57 7.75 -9.99
C THR A 197 -8.41 6.48 -9.87
N ALA A 198 -8.03 5.61 -8.93
CA ALA A 198 -8.66 4.31 -8.74
C ALA A 198 -10.17 4.38 -8.42
N LEU A 199 -10.62 5.42 -7.70
CA LEU A 199 -12.05 5.64 -7.45
C LEU A 199 -12.81 6.04 -8.72
N GLU A 200 -12.30 6.98 -9.51
CA GLU A 200 -12.90 7.32 -10.81
C GLU A 200 -12.97 6.08 -11.71
N TRP A 201 -11.94 5.22 -11.67
CA TRP A 201 -11.96 3.97 -12.42
C TRP A 201 -13.02 2.98 -11.89
N ALA A 202 -13.17 2.87 -10.56
CA ALA A 202 -14.19 2.05 -9.91
C ALA A 202 -15.63 2.60 -10.09
N GLU A 203 -15.81 3.89 -10.32
CA GLU A 203 -17.07 4.53 -10.71
C GLU A 203 -17.37 4.33 -12.20
N ASN A 204 -16.32 4.32 -13.05
CA ASN A 204 -16.40 4.01 -14.47
C ASN A 204 -16.49 2.50 -14.78
N LEU A 205 -16.49 1.63 -13.75
CA LEU A 205 -16.70 0.19 -13.89
C LEU A 205 -18.03 -0.08 -14.61
N ARG A 206 -17.95 -0.65 -15.80
CA ARG A 206 -19.13 -1.15 -16.49
C ARG A 206 -19.46 -2.51 -15.91
N VAL A 207 -20.59 -2.61 -15.21
CA VAL A 207 -21.11 -3.89 -14.71
C VAL A 207 -21.59 -4.76 -15.89
N ASN A 208 -20.63 -5.33 -16.61
CA ASN A 208 -20.87 -6.21 -17.76
C ASN A 208 -19.84 -7.34 -17.77
N LEU A 209 -20.35 -8.56 -17.67
CA LEU A 209 -19.57 -9.80 -17.61
C LEU A 209 -19.39 -10.38 -19.03
N VAL A 210 -18.16 -10.45 -19.51
CA VAL A 210 -17.80 -11.05 -20.80
C VAL A 210 -17.14 -12.42 -20.62
N PRO A 211 -17.38 -13.41 -21.52
CA PRO A 211 -16.70 -14.70 -21.49
C PRO A 211 -15.17 -14.54 -21.52
N HIS A 212 -14.45 -15.31 -20.71
CA HIS A 212 -12.99 -15.25 -20.65
C HIS A 212 -12.34 -16.58 -21.07
N LEU A 213 -11.33 -16.50 -21.94
CA LEU A 213 -10.59 -17.64 -22.51
C LEU A 213 -11.53 -18.70 -23.16
N ASN A 214 -12.54 -18.23 -23.91
CA ASN A 214 -13.55 -19.04 -24.61
C ASN A 214 -14.42 -19.96 -23.74
N ALA A 215 -14.35 -19.85 -22.40
CA ALA A 215 -15.28 -20.54 -21.51
C ALA A 215 -16.63 -19.79 -21.48
N SER A 216 -17.73 -20.49 -21.77
CA SER A 216 -19.07 -19.87 -21.88
C SER A 216 -19.65 -19.43 -20.52
N GLN A 217 -19.31 -20.13 -19.44
CA GLN A 217 -19.83 -19.90 -18.09
C GLN A 217 -18.94 -18.96 -17.25
N ALA A 218 -17.61 -19.11 -17.34
CA ALA A 218 -16.66 -18.26 -16.63
C ALA A 218 -16.51 -16.90 -17.33
N LYS A 219 -16.95 -15.84 -16.65
CA LYS A 219 -17.00 -14.48 -17.18
C LYS A 219 -16.28 -13.51 -16.25
N VAL A 220 -15.65 -12.49 -16.85
CA VAL A 220 -14.92 -11.44 -16.13
C VAL A 220 -15.44 -10.06 -16.55
N GLU A 221 -15.13 -9.03 -15.76
CA GLU A 221 -15.53 -7.66 -16.07
C GLU A 221 -14.91 -7.19 -17.42
N CYS A 222 -15.72 -6.49 -18.22
CA CYS A 222 -15.37 -6.15 -19.60
C CYS A 222 -14.19 -5.16 -19.75
N GLY A 223 -13.99 -4.25 -18.80
CA GLY A 223 -12.87 -3.32 -18.71
C GLY A 223 -11.57 -4.03 -18.35
N PHE A 224 -11.55 -4.91 -17.34
CA PHE A 224 -10.39 -5.78 -17.07
C PHE A 224 -10.05 -6.63 -18.28
N HIS A 225 -11.05 -7.26 -18.91
CA HIS A 225 -10.85 -8.06 -20.12
C HIS A 225 -10.24 -7.24 -21.25
N SER A 226 -10.79 -6.05 -21.54
CA SER A 226 -10.28 -5.16 -22.58
C SER A 226 -8.82 -4.76 -22.32
N LEU A 227 -8.49 -4.31 -21.11
CA LEU A 227 -7.12 -3.92 -20.73
C LEU A 227 -6.14 -5.09 -20.83
N TYR A 228 -6.61 -6.31 -20.57
CA TYR A 228 -5.80 -7.53 -20.59
C TYR A 228 -5.54 -8.05 -22.01
N THR A 229 -6.55 -8.08 -22.86
CA THR A 229 -6.48 -8.75 -24.18
C THR A 229 -6.30 -7.81 -25.37
N THR A 230 -6.55 -6.49 -25.24
CA THR A 230 -6.45 -5.56 -26.37
C THR A 230 -4.99 -5.24 -26.72
N PRO A 231 -4.53 -5.53 -27.95
CA PRO A 231 -3.22 -5.08 -28.42
C PRO A 231 -3.21 -3.56 -28.69
N GLY A 232 -2.06 -2.93 -28.48
CA GLY A 232 -1.83 -1.54 -28.89
C GLY A 232 -1.29 -1.44 -30.32
N ALA A 233 -1.24 -0.22 -30.86
CA ALA A 233 -0.76 0.02 -32.22
C ALA A 233 0.71 -0.44 -32.44
N SER A 234 1.52 -0.44 -31.38
CA SER A 234 2.95 -0.83 -31.40
C SER A 234 3.35 -1.73 -30.22
N LYS A 235 2.37 -2.24 -29.46
CA LYS A 235 2.59 -3.07 -28.27
C LYS A 235 1.67 -4.29 -28.33
N PRO A 236 2.16 -5.51 -28.03
CA PRO A 236 1.28 -6.67 -27.83
C PRO A 236 0.29 -6.42 -26.68
N SER A 237 -0.75 -7.24 -26.60
CA SER A 237 -1.65 -7.25 -25.44
C SER A 237 -0.89 -7.62 -24.16
N LEU A 238 -1.45 -7.27 -22.99
CA LEU A 238 -0.84 -7.60 -21.70
C LEU A 238 -0.71 -9.12 -21.52
N SER A 239 -1.78 -9.87 -21.84
CA SER A 239 -1.81 -11.33 -21.97
C SER A 239 -0.61 -11.86 -22.77
N SER A 240 -0.49 -11.45 -24.04
CA SER A 240 0.56 -11.92 -24.95
C SER A 240 1.97 -11.58 -24.44
N ALA A 241 2.18 -10.36 -23.92
CA ALA A 241 3.47 -9.91 -23.40
C ALA A 241 3.93 -10.70 -22.17
N VAL A 242 3.00 -11.07 -21.28
CA VAL A 242 3.28 -11.86 -20.07
C VAL A 242 3.53 -13.31 -20.44
N THR A 243 2.63 -13.93 -21.21
CA THR A 243 2.72 -15.35 -21.60
C THR A 243 3.95 -15.64 -22.47
N GLU A 244 4.40 -14.70 -23.31
CA GLU A 244 5.70 -14.78 -24.02
C GLU A 244 6.89 -14.77 -23.04
N GLU A 245 6.93 -13.79 -22.13
CA GLU A 245 8.07 -13.57 -21.23
C GLU A 245 8.20 -14.67 -20.17
N ILE A 246 7.07 -15.14 -19.60
CA ILE A 246 7.07 -16.22 -18.61
C ILE A 246 7.53 -17.53 -19.26
N ARG A 247 7.06 -17.87 -20.46
CA ARG A 247 7.57 -19.01 -21.23
C ARG A 247 9.10 -18.92 -21.43
N ARG A 248 9.60 -17.74 -21.79
CA ARG A 248 11.03 -17.49 -21.99
C ARG A 248 11.84 -17.67 -20.71
N LEU A 249 11.33 -17.21 -19.56
CA LEU A 249 12.01 -17.35 -18.26
C LEU A 249 11.96 -18.79 -17.73
N VAL A 250 10.83 -19.48 -17.85
CA VAL A 250 10.69 -20.89 -17.45
C VAL A 250 11.66 -21.77 -18.24
N GLU A 251 11.78 -21.58 -19.57
CA GLU A 251 12.73 -22.35 -20.39
C GLU A 251 14.20 -22.08 -20.02
N ILE A 252 14.57 -20.81 -19.74
CA ILE A 252 15.94 -20.44 -19.34
C ILE A 252 16.34 -21.07 -18.00
N TYR A 253 15.41 -21.18 -17.06
CA TYR A 253 15.67 -21.64 -15.70
C TYR A 253 15.03 -23.02 -15.39
N LYS A 254 14.72 -23.82 -16.42
CA LYS A 254 13.98 -25.10 -16.31
C LYS A 254 14.63 -26.19 -15.44
N ASN A 255 15.91 -26.03 -15.11
CA ASN A 255 16.67 -26.94 -14.25
C ASN A 255 16.77 -26.44 -12.78
N GLU A 256 16.01 -25.41 -12.43
CA GLU A 256 15.98 -24.82 -11.08
C GLU A 256 14.58 -24.93 -10.47
N GLU A 257 14.48 -24.88 -9.13
CA GLU A 257 13.20 -24.74 -8.45
C GLU A 257 12.67 -23.31 -8.65
N LEU A 258 11.51 -23.18 -9.28
CA LEU A 258 10.92 -21.90 -9.66
C LEU A 258 9.64 -21.58 -8.86
N SER A 259 9.36 -20.29 -8.70
CA SER A 259 8.02 -19.79 -8.35
C SER A 259 7.64 -18.61 -9.22
N ILE A 260 6.35 -18.44 -9.50
CA ILE A 260 5.82 -17.22 -10.10
C ILE A 260 5.00 -16.50 -9.03
N THR A 261 5.41 -15.27 -8.73
CA THR A 261 4.70 -14.34 -7.87
C THR A 261 4.04 -13.28 -8.76
N VAL A 262 2.72 -13.13 -8.68
CA VAL A 262 2.00 -12.01 -9.31
C VAL A 262 1.57 -11.05 -8.20
N THR A 263 1.94 -9.78 -8.28
CA THR A 263 1.59 -8.78 -7.26
C THR A 263 0.98 -7.54 -7.90
N GLY A 264 -0.09 -7.03 -7.30
CA GLY A 264 -0.79 -5.87 -7.83
C GLY A 264 -1.64 -5.12 -6.81
N HIS A 265 -1.86 -3.83 -7.10
CA HIS A 265 -2.73 -2.95 -6.32
C HIS A 265 -3.91 -2.48 -7.16
N SER A 266 -5.12 -2.41 -6.59
CA SER A 266 -6.30 -1.86 -7.26
C SER A 266 -6.59 -2.54 -8.61
N LEU A 267 -6.69 -1.80 -9.72
CA LEU A 267 -6.74 -2.37 -11.09
C LEU A 267 -5.64 -3.41 -11.35
N GLY A 268 -4.42 -3.21 -10.84
CA GLY A 268 -3.31 -4.14 -10.98
C GLY A 268 -3.55 -5.47 -10.28
N ALA A 269 -4.32 -5.49 -9.17
CA ALA A 269 -4.73 -6.72 -8.50
C ALA A 269 -5.74 -7.53 -9.34
N ALA A 270 -6.68 -6.87 -10.01
CA ALA A 270 -7.61 -7.56 -10.90
C ALA A 270 -6.91 -8.19 -12.11
N LEU A 271 -6.00 -7.44 -12.74
CA LEU A 271 -5.16 -7.94 -13.83
C LEU A 271 -4.22 -9.07 -13.39
N ALA A 272 -3.77 -9.08 -12.13
CA ALA A 272 -2.95 -10.15 -11.57
C ALA A 272 -3.68 -11.50 -11.51
N ILE A 273 -4.98 -11.49 -11.18
CA ILE A 273 -5.81 -12.70 -11.15
C ILE A 273 -6.05 -13.23 -12.58
N LEU A 274 -6.29 -12.36 -13.57
CA LEU A 274 -6.40 -12.78 -14.98
C LEU A 274 -5.11 -13.42 -15.50
N ILE A 275 -3.94 -12.88 -15.12
CA ILE A 275 -2.64 -13.48 -15.46
C ILE A 275 -2.49 -14.88 -14.87
N ALA A 276 -2.84 -15.08 -13.60
CA ALA A 276 -2.71 -16.38 -12.96
C ALA A 276 -3.66 -17.43 -13.58
N ASP A 277 -4.89 -17.03 -13.94
CA ASP A 277 -5.85 -17.87 -14.66
C ASP A 277 -5.37 -18.29 -16.05
N GLU A 278 -4.83 -17.36 -16.85
CA GLU A 278 -4.32 -17.70 -18.19
C GLU A 278 -3.08 -18.60 -18.10
N LEU A 279 -2.13 -18.29 -17.21
CA LEU A 279 -0.88 -19.04 -17.10
C LEU A 279 -1.12 -20.49 -16.68
N ASN A 280 -1.95 -20.73 -15.65
CA ASN A 280 -2.31 -22.09 -15.23
C ASN A 280 -3.28 -22.77 -16.22
N GLY A 281 -4.12 -22.02 -16.92
CA GLY A 281 -5.00 -22.55 -17.97
C GLY A 281 -4.36 -22.78 -19.33
N SER A 282 -3.05 -22.54 -19.48
CA SER A 282 -2.34 -22.63 -20.74
C SER A 282 -1.90 -24.07 -21.05
N ALA A 283 -1.63 -24.38 -22.33
CA ALA A 283 -1.08 -25.67 -22.74
C ALA A 283 0.33 -25.99 -22.15
N MET A 284 0.89 -25.10 -21.32
CA MET A 284 2.12 -25.31 -20.57
C MET A 284 1.89 -25.75 -19.12
N GLU A 285 0.64 -25.88 -18.65
CA GLU A 285 0.23 -26.20 -17.26
C GLU A 285 1.15 -27.23 -16.56
N ALA A 286 1.40 -28.38 -17.20
CA ALA A 286 2.25 -29.45 -16.66
C ALA A 286 3.73 -29.09 -16.43
N SER A 287 4.18 -27.94 -16.95
CA SER A 287 5.54 -27.38 -16.79
C SER A 287 5.55 -26.01 -16.09
N MET A 288 4.37 -25.51 -15.67
CA MET A 288 4.27 -24.21 -15.01
C MET A 288 4.75 -24.29 -13.54
N PRO A 289 5.63 -23.38 -13.10
CA PRO A 289 5.96 -23.24 -11.68
C PRO A 289 4.74 -22.81 -10.86
N PRO A 290 4.69 -23.10 -9.54
CA PRO A 290 3.62 -22.66 -8.67
C PRO A 290 3.38 -21.15 -8.74
N ILE A 291 2.13 -20.76 -9.02
CA ILE A 291 1.70 -19.37 -9.16
C ILE A 291 0.95 -18.93 -7.91
N ALA A 292 1.41 -17.83 -7.29
CA ALA A 292 0.69 -17.16 -6.21
C ALA A 292 0.47 -15.68 -6.54
N VAL A 293 -0.75 -15.21 -6.30
CA VAL A 293 -1.18 -13.81 -6.44
C VAL A 293 -1.25 -13.17 -5.05
N TYR A 294 -0.54 -12.06 -4.86
CA TYR A 294 -0.64 -11.21 -3.67
C TYR A 294 -1.24 -9.87 -4.09
N SER A 295 -2.47 -9.63 -3.69
CA SER A 295 -3.25 -8.47 -4.15
C SER A 295 -3.57 -7.53 -2.99
N PHE A 296 -3.57 -6.23 -3.28
CA PHE A 296 -3.89 -5.17 -2.32
C PHE A 296 -5.02 -4.31 -2.88
N GLY A 297 -6.12 -4.15 -2.14
CA GLY A 297 -7.25 -3.34 -2.59
C GLY A 297 -7.91 -3.82 -3.89
N GLY A 298 -7.84 -5.11 -4.19
CA GLY A 298 -8.37 -5.68 -5.43
C GLY A 298 -9.91 -5.72 -5.46
N PRO A 299 -10.56 -5.26 -6.53
CA PRO A 299 -12.01 -5.44 -6.76
C PRO A 299 -12.35 -6.90 -7.15
N MET A 300 -13.64 -7.23 -7.20
CA MET A 300 -14.11 -8.50 -7.77
C MET A 300 -13.88 -8.52 -9.29
N VAL A 301 -13.32 -9.62 -9.80
CA VAL A 301 -12.84 -9.72 -11.20
C VAL A 301 -13.85 -10.36 -12.14
N GLY A 302 -14.63 -11.31 -11.65
CA GLY A 302 -15.55 -12.10 -12.46
C GLY A 302 -16.63 -12.78 -11.65
N ASN A 303 -17.37 -13.68 -12.29
CA ASN A 303 -18.46 -14.42 -11.66
C ASN A 303 -18.01 -15.67 -10.91
N ARG A 304 -18.93 -16.31 -10.20
CA ARG A 304 -18.72 -17.58 -9.49
C ARG A 304 -17.96 -18.63 -10.32
N ALA A 305 -18.43 -18.90 -11.54
CA ALA A 305 -17.79 -19.88 -12.44
C ALA A 305 -16.38 -19.47 -12.89
N PHE A 306 -16.04 -18.18 -12.86
CA PHE A 306 -14.65 -17.73 -13.01
C PHE A 306 -13.85 -18.01 -11.73
N SER A 307 -14.39 -17.72 -10.55
CA SER A 307 -13.72 -18.01 -9.27
C SER A 307 -13.40 -19.49 -9.09
N GLU A 308 -14.42 -20.35 -9.23
CA GLU A 308 -14.29 -21.80 -9.14
C GLU A 308 -13.21 -22.33 -10.11
N ARG A 309 -13.17 -21.82 -11.34
CA ARG A 309 -12.15 -22.18 -12.34
C ARG A 309 -10.73 -21.77 -11.93
N VAL A 310 -10.53 -20.61 -11.31
CA VAL A 310 -9.20 -20.16 -10.88
C VAL A 310 -8.67 -21.04 -9.75
N ASP A 311 -9.55 -21.41 -8.80
CA ASP A 311 -9.23 -22.32 -7.70
C ASP A 311 -8.96 -23.76 -8.22
N GLU A 312 -9.78 -24.27 -9.16
CA GLU A 312 -9.61 -25.57 -9.83
C GLU A 312 -8.28 -25.67 -10.60
N ARG A 313 -7.86 -24.58 -11.25
CA ARG A 313 -6.57 -24.45 -11.93
C ARG A 313 -5.37 -24.29 -10.97
N GLY A 314 -5.60 -24.39 -9.66
CA GLY A 314 -4.54 -24.36 -8.65
C GLY A 314 -3.80 -23.02 -8.51
N ALA A 315 -4.36 -21.92 -9.02
CA ALA A 315 -3.80 -20.59 -8.81
C ALA A 315 -4.10 -20.13 -7.38
N LYS A 316 -3.07 -19.83 -6.59
CA LYS A 316 -3.25 -19.42 -5.19
C LYS A 316 -3.40 -17.90 -5.10
N VAL A 317 -4.48 -17.41 -4.51
CA VAL A 317 -4.76 -15.96 -4.42
C VAL A 317 -4.92 -15.54 -2.96
N LEU A 318 -4.07 -14.61 -2.51
CA LEU A 318 -4.18 -13.94 -1.22
C LEU A 318 -4.57 -12.46 -1.45
N ARG A 319 -5.74 -12.08 -0.95
CA ARG A 319 -6.28 -10.72 -1.05
C ARG A 319 -6.12 -9.98 0.27
N VAL A 320 -5.27 -8.95 0.29
CA VAL A 320 -5.22 -8.00 1.40
C VAL A 320 -6.34 -6.99 1.22
N VAL A 321 -7.30 -6.99 2.16
CA VAL A 321 -8.55 -6.22 2.08
C VAL A 321 -8.68 -5.29 3.28
N ASN A 322 -8.79 -3.99 3.04
CA ASN A 322 -9.08 -3.02 4.09
C ASN A 322 -10.59 -2.92 4.29
N ALA A 323 -11.05 -3.09 5.54
CA ALA A 323 -12.47 -3.05 5.93
C ALA A 323 -13.18 -1.72 5.59
N HIS A 324 -12.42 -0.67 5.30
CA HIS A 324 -12.92 0.67 4.96
C HIS A 324 -12.55 1.15 3.55
N ASP A 325 -12.00 0.26 2.72
CA ASP A 325 -11.88 0.45 1.28
C ASP A 325 -13.20 0.06 0.60
N LEU A 326 -13.64 0.86 -0.37
CA LEU A 326 -14.85 0.58 -1.17
C LEU A 326 -14.51 -0.17 -2.46
N VAL A 327 -13.28 -0.09 -2.97
CA VAL A 327 -12.88 -0.75 -4.23
C VAL A 327 -12.88 -2.27 -4.08
N THR A 328 -12.54 -2.78 -2.89
CA THR A 328 -12.66 -4.21 -2.57
C THR A 328 -14.11 -4.71 -2.57
N ARG A 329 -15.10 -3.80 -2.57
CA ARG A 329 -16.53 -4.14 -2.51
C ARG A 329 -17.25 -3.95 -3.85
N VAL A 330 -16.54 -3.57 -4.92
CA VAL A 330 -17.12 -3.40 -6.27
C VAL A 330 -16.73 -4.55 -7.22
N PRO A 331 -17.60 -4.90 -8.19
CA PRO A 331 -18.99 -4.45 -8.34
C PRO A 331 -19.87 -4.88 -7.16
N THR A 332 -20.65 -3.96 -6.62
CA THR A 332 -21.44 -4.17 -5.38
C THR A 332 -22.33 -5.40 -5.46
N TRP A 333 -22.52 -6.13 -4.36
CA TRP A 333 -23.26 -7.40 -4.27
C TRP A 333 -24.63 -7.49 -4.98
N PHE A 334 -25.36 -6.37 -5.16
CA PHE A 334 -26.60 -6.32 -5.93
C PHE A 334 -26.40 -6.33 -7.46
N CYS A 335 -25.18 -6.13 -7.94
CA CYS A 335 -24.76 -6.12 -9.32
C CYS A 335 -24.44 -7.53 -9.86
N GLY A 336 -25.40 -8.45 -9.81
CA GLY A 336 -25.49 -9.54 -10.80
C GLY A 336 -24.37 -10.58 -10.85
N GLY A 337 -23.94 -11.11 -9.69
CA GLY A 337 -23.24 -12.41 -9.64
C GLY A 337 -21.71 -12.38 -9.79
N TYR A 338 -21.06 -11.29 -9.38
CA TYR A 338 -19.61 -11.28 -9.14
C TYR A 338 -19.23 -12.01 -7.86
N GLU A 339 -18.03 -12.59 -7.82
CA GLU A 339 -17.48 -13.29 -6.65
C GLU A 339 -15.97 -13.01 -6.50
N HIS A 340 -15.46 -13.12 -5.27
CA HIS A 340 -14.03 -12.98 -4.98
C HIS A 340 -13.32 -14.33 -5.06
N VAL A 341 -12.12 -14.33 -5.61
CA VAL A 341 -11.23 -15.49 -5.65
C VAL A 341 -10.32 -15.55 -4.42
N GLY A 342 -10.11 -16.74 -3.87
CA GLY A 342 -9.09 -17.05 -2.86
C GLY A 342 -9.23 -16.38 -1.48
N THR A 343 -8.19 -16.61 -0.68
CA THR A 343 -8.11 -16.29 0.76
C THR A 343 -8.07 -14.78 1.02
N GLU A 344 -8.80 -14.33 2.04
CA GLU A 344 -8.79 -12.94 2.50
C GLU A 344 -7.87 -12.75 3.71
N LEU A 345 -6.97 -11.77 3.63
CA LEU A 345 -6.28 -11.18 4.78
C LEU A 345 -6.89 -9.80 5.05
N LYS A 346 -7.77 -9.75 6.04
CA LYS A 346 -8.47 -8.52 6.41
C LYS A 346 -7.60 -7.62 7.28
N VAL A 347 -7.56 -6.33 6.95
CA VAL A 347 -6.98 -5.25 7.75
C VAL A 347 -8.02 -4.15 8.01
N ASP A 348 -7.80 -3.30 9.01
CA ASP A 348 -8.73 -2.21 9.35
C ASP A 348 -7.97 -0.91 9.63
N SER A 349 -8.23 0.14 8.84
CA SER A 349 -7.67 1.49 9.07
C SER A 349 -7.82 1.99 10.52
N LYS A 350 -8.91 1.64 11.21
CA LYS A 350 -9.25 2.19 12.53
C LYS A 350 -8.41 1.65 13.67
N VAL A 351 -7.79 0.47 13.54
CA VAL A 351 -6.91 -0.05 14.61
C VAL A 351 -5.58 0.69 14.65
N SER A 352 -5.19 1.37 13.56
CA SER A 352 -3.97 2.17 13.50
C SER A 352 -4.05 3.41 14.42
N PRO A 353 -3.13 3.57 15.38
CA PRO A 353 -3.08 4.79 16.19
C PRO A 353 -2.64 6.02 15.39
N PHE A 354 -2.12 5.83 14.16
CA PHE A 354 -1.55 6.86 13.30
C PHE A 354 -2.54 7.41 12.25
N LEU A 355 -3.46 6.57 11.75
CA LEU A 355 -4.46 6.95 10.74
C LEU A 355 -5.69 7.60 11.39
N LYS A 356 -6.41 8.41 10.61
CA LYS A 356 -7.70 8.98 11.03
C LYS A 356 -8.81 7.92 10.99
N PRO A 357 -9.66 7.81 12.02
CA PRO A 357 -10.79 6.87 12.02
C PRO A 357 -11.93 7.30 11.08
N ASP A 358 -11.94 8.58 10.69
CA ASP A 358 -12.89 9.28 9.82
C ASP A 358 -12.30 9.57 8.43
N ALA A 359 -11.30 8.79 8.00
CA ALA A 359 -10.65 8.94 6.71
C ALA A 359 -11.63 8.79 5.53
N ASN A 360 -11.42 9.61 4.49
CA ASN A 360 -12.10 9.45 3.20
C ASN A 360 -11.82 8.03 2.65
N PRO A 361 -12.82 7.30 2.10
CA PRO A 361 -12.60 6.02 1.41
C PRO A 361 -11.43 6.00 0.43
N ALA A 362 -11.16 7.10 -0.28
CA ALA A 362 -9.98 7.27 -1.13
C ALA A 362 -8.66 7.00 -0.41
N CYS A 363 -8.57 7.44 0.85
CA CYS A 363 -7.38 7.26 1.67
C CYS A 363 -7.23 5.82 2.19
N CYS A 364 -8.34 5.10 2.40
CA CYS A 364 -8.33 3.69 2.78
C CYS A 364 -7.91 2.75 1.63
N HIS A 365 -8.02 3.22 0.38
CA HIS A 365 -7.63 2.51 -0.83
C HIS A 365 -6.14 2.72 -1.23
N ASP A 366 -5.34 3.39 -0.41
CA ASP A 366 -3.95 3.68 -0.76
C ASP A 366 -3.00 2.54 -0.36
N LEU A 367 -2.02 2.27 -1.22
CA LEU A 367 -1.06 1.18 -1.02
C LEU A 367 -0.19 1.36 0.24
N GLU A 368 0.25 2.58 0.56
CA GLU A 368 1.05 2.81 1.78
C GLU A 368 0.20 2.60 3.03
N ALA A 369 -1.09 2.95 3.00
CA ALA A 369 -2.04 2.61 4.07
C ALA A 369 -2.19 1.09 4.23
N TYR A 370 -2.37 0.35 3.13
CA TYR A 370 -2.43 -1.12 3.14
C TYR A 370 -1.18 -1.74 3.78
N LEU A 371 0.01 -1.30 3.38
CA LEU A 371 1.27 -1.87 3.87
C LEU A 371 1.58 -1.43 5.31
N HIS A 372 1.20 -0.21 5.70
CA HIS A 372 1.25 0.23 7.11
C HIS A 372 0.37 -0.66 8.00
N LEU A 373 -0.83 -1.03 7.53
CA LEU A 373 -1.74 -1.90 8.26
C LEU A 373 -1.27 -3.37 8.30
N VAL A 374 -0.69 -3.90 7.22
CA VAL A 374 -0.09 -5.26 7.20
C VAL A 374 1.09 -5.36 8.17
N ASP A 375 1.99 -4.37 8.20
CA ASP A 375 3.04 -4.35 9.21
C ASP A 375 2.46 -4.13 10.62
N GLY A 376 1.42 -3.31 10.73
CA GLY A 376 0.70 -3.04 11.96
C GLY A 376 -0.11 -4.19 12.56
N LEU A 377 -0.53 -5.18 11.76
CA LEU A 377 -1.56 -6.14 12.16
C LEU A 377 -1.20 -6.91 13.45
N GLY A 378 -2.10 -6.95 14.43
CA GLY A 378 -1.94 -7.72 15.65
C GLY A 378 -1.96 -9.24 15.42
N GLY A 379 -2.00 -10.00 16.51
CA GLY A 379 -2.40 -11.41 16.53
C GLY A 379 -3.50 -11.61 17.58
N GLY A 380 -4.37 -12.60 17.38
CA GLY A 380 -5.70 -12.61 17.99
C GLY A 380 -6.67 -11.72 17.20
N ASP A 381 -7.83 -11.38 17.78
CA ASP A 381 -9.06 -10.77 17.21
C ASP A 381 -8.93 -9.47 16.36
N GLY A 382 -7.77 -9.11 15.83
CA GLY A 382 -7.51 -7.95 14.97
C GLY A 382 -7.50 -6.60 15.70
N CYS A 383 -7.99 -6.53 16.93
CA CYS A 383 -8.33 -5.29 17.62
C CYS A 383 -7.14 -4.41 18.09
N GLN A 384 -5.88 -4.82 17.95
CA GLN A 384 -4.72 -4.01 18.37
C GLN A 384 -3.63 -3.94 17.30
N PHE A 385 -3.19 -2.72 17.00
CA PHE A 385 -2.02 -2.46 16.17
C PHE A 385 -0.73 -2.76 16.97
N ARG A 386 0.17 -3.57 16.40
CA ARG A 386 1.35 -4.06 17.11
C ARG A 386 2.35 -2.93 17.43
N PRO A 387 2.91 -2.87 18.65
CA PRO A 387 3.82 -1.80 19.08
C PRO A 387 5.23 -1.89 18.49
N ASN A 388 5.52 -2.92 17.70
CA ASN A 388 6.80 -3.16 17.05
C ASN A 388 6.69 -3.17 15.51
N ALA A 389 5.71 -2.44 14.96
CA ALA A 389 5.73 -2.02 13.55
C ALA A 389 7.04 -1.26 13.24
N LYS A 390 7.48 -1.32 11.99
CA LYS A 390 8.76 -0.79 11.48
C LYS A 390 8.61 -0.06 10.13
N ARG A 391 7.45 -0.15 9.47
CA ARG A 391 7.19 0.63 8.25
C ARG A 391 7.22 2.13 8.56
N SER A 392 7.83 2.92 7.67
CA SER A 392 8.10 4.33 7.93
C SER A 392 6.84 5.18 7.96
N LEU A 393 6.68 5.94 9.04
CA LEU A 393 5.65 6.97 9.13
C LEU A 393 5.99 8.19 8.25
N VAL A 394 7.25 8.40 7.86
CA VAL A 394 7.61 9.48 6.92
C VAL A 394 6.91 9.25 5.58
N ARG A 395 6.97 8.02 5.06
CA ARG A 395 6.36 7.64 3.78
C ARG A 395 4.84 7.70 3.84
N LEU A 396 4.25 7.22 4.93
CA LEU A 396 2.82 7.37 5.19
C LEU A 396 2.41 8.86 5.30
N ILE A 397 3.25 9.74 5.87
CA ILE A 397 2.95 11.18 5.93
C ILE A 397 3.14 11.86 4.57
N SER A 398 4.16 11.53 3.78
CA SER A 398 4.39 12.15 2.46
C SER A 398 3.33 11.74 1.44
N GLN A 399 2.93 10.47 1.41
CA GLN A 399 1.95 9.95 0.45
C GLN A 399 0.50 10.13 0.95
N GLN A 400 0.28 10.13 2.27
CA GLN A 400 -1.06 10.17 2.89
C GLN A 400 -1.23 11.24 3.99
N ARG A 401 -0.63 12.42 3.83
CA ARG A 401 -0.73 13.54 4.79
C ARG A 401 -2.16 13.87 5.24
N GLY A 402 -3.13 13.71 4.33
CA GLY A 402 -4.57 13.89 4.60
C GLY A 402 -5.19 12.80 5.50
N ASN A 403 -4.65 11.58 5.49
CA ASN A 403 -5.12 10.44 6.29
C ASN A 403 -4.45 10.36 7.67
N VAL A 404 -3.22 10.85 7.83
CA VAL A 404 -2.50 10.77 9.11
C VAL A 404 -3.07 11.77 10.13
N LYS A 405 -3.17 11.37 11.41
CA LYS A 405 -3.61 12.27 12.50
C LYS A 405 -2.65 13.47 12.62
N LYS A 406 -3.20 14.68 12.76
CA LYS A 406 -2.45 15.95 12.80
C LYS A 406 -1.25 15.96 13.77
N LEU A 407 -1.37 15.23 14.89
CA LEU A 407 -0.29 15.05 15.88
C LEU A 407 1.01 14.55 15.25
N TYR A 408 0.95 13.53 14.39
CA TYR A 408 2.15 12.93 13.78
C TYR A 408 2.71 13.79 12.64
N VAL A 409 1.84 14.42 11.85
CA VAL A 409 2.25 15.40 10.82
C VAL A 409 3.00 16.58 11.46
N ASN A 410 2.51 17.10 12.60
CA ASN A 410 3.17 18.17 13.34
C ASN A 410 4.50 17.71 13.95
N LYS A 411 4.58 16.48 14.50
CA LYS A 411 5.83 15.91 15.02
C LYS A 411 6.88 15.70 13.93
N ALA A 412 6.50 15.21 12.75
CA ALA A 412 7.41 15.06 11.62
C ALA A 412 8.01 16.42 11.18
N ARG A 413 7.16 17.45 11.06
CA ARG A 413 7.60 18.82 10.76
C ARG A 413 8.55 19.37 11.85
N ALA A 414 8.24 19.13 13.13
CA ALA A 414 9.07 19.60 14.25
C ALA A 414 10.47 18.94 14.30
N LEU A 415 10.64 17.78 13.66
CA LEU A 415 11.93 17.09 13.53
C LEU A 415 12.74 17.54 12.30
N GLY A 416 12.28 18.56 11.56
CA GLY A 416 12.99 19.07 10.38
C GLY A 416 13.02 18.08 9.20
N LEU A 417 12.17 17.06 9.22
CA LEU A 417 12.01 16.14 8.10
C LEU A 417 11.35 16.91 6.96
N GLU A 418 12.07 17.06 5.84
CA GLU A 418 11.49 17.54 4.60
C GLU A 418 10.39 16.55 4.18
N LEU A 419 9.15 16.91 4.48
CA LEU A 419 7.97 16.28 3.91
C LEU A 419 7.93 16.72 2.45
N VAL A 420 8.71 16.04 1.61
CA VAL A 420 8.59 16.11 0.16
C VAL A 420 7.18 15.61 -0.15
N ASP A 421 6.29 16.52 -0.51
CA ASP A 421 5.01 16.15 -1.09
C ASP A 421 5.35 15.52 -2.47
N GLU A 422 5.54 14.19 -2.54
CA GLU A 422 5.81 13.44 -3.79
C GLU A 422 4.68 13.61 -4.82
N VAL A 423 3.56 14.18 -4.39
CA VAL A 423 2.44 14.60 -5.24
C VAL A 423 2.64 16.04 -5.66
N GLY A 424 3.51 16.24 -6.66
CA GLY A 424 3.57 17.45 -7.47
C GLY A 424 2.34 17.61 -8.38
N LEU A 425 1.14 17.54 -7.83
CA LEU A 425 -0.08 18.01 -8.50
C LEU A 425 -0.20 19.52 -8.24
N PRO A 426 -0.24 20.38 -9.29
CA PRO A 426 -0.50 21.79 -9.08
C PRO A 426 -1.89 21.98 -8.47
N GLU A 427 -1.96 22.76 -7.40
CA GLU A 427 -3.16 23.07 -6.60
C GLU A 427 -4.34 23.65 -7.42
N ALA A 428 -4.06 24.09 -8.66
CA ALA A 428 -5.04 24.57 -9.62
C ALA A 428 -5.98 23.49 -10.21
N ALA A 429 -5.73 22.19 -10.00
CA ALA A 429 -6.52 21.11 -10.61
C ALA A 429 -7.70 20.59 -9.76
N MET A 430 -7.89 21.06 -8.51
CA MET A 430 -8.99 20.62 -7.64
C MET A 430 -10.20 21.59 -7.58
N LEU A 431 -10.22 22.64 -8.42
CA LEU A 431 -11.32 23.59 -8.51
C LEU A 431 -11.63 23.99 -9.97
N ARG A 432 -12.15 23.04 -10.75
CA ARG A 432 -13.06 23.26 -11.90
C ARG A 432 -13.69 21.97 -12.39
#